data_AF-A0A2V9DBK8-F1
#
_entry.id   AF-A0A2V9DBK8-F1
#
_cell.length_a   1.000
_cell.length_b   1.000
_cell.length_c   1.000
_cell.angle_alpha   90.00
_cell.angle_beta   90.00
_cell.angle_gamma   90.00
#
_symmetry.space_group_name_H-M   'P 1'
#
loop_
_entity.id
_entity.type
_entity.pdbx_description
1 polymer ?
#
loop_
_entity_poly.entity_id
_entity_poly.type
_entity_poly.pdbx_seq_one_letter_code
_entity_poly.pdbx_strand_id
1 'polypeptide(L)' 'MTNPQFKVGDTVRLLRNVRPIYQEPVTRGSQGTVISVADESQYNRTHYKVRFGSREISVLPEDMEPVAEVKQ' A
#
# COMPACT_ATOMS: atom_id res chain seq x y z
N MET A 1 7.18 18.89 -3.03
CA MET A 1 6.89 17.69 -2.22
C MET A 1 5.40 17.45 -2.34
N THR A 2 5.01 16.36 -2.99
CA THR A 2 3.60 15.96 -3.10
C THR A 2 3.17 15.44 -1.73
N ASN A 3 2.07 15.94 -1.18
CA ASN A 3 1.55 15.44 0.10
C ASN A 3 1.16 13.97 -0.09
N PRO A 4 1.64 13.03 0.75
CA PRO A 4 1.33 11.61 0.56
C PRO A 4 -0.17 11.34 0.72
N GLN A 5 -0.73 10.52 -0.19
CA GLN A 5 -2.15 10.17 -0.23
C GLN A 5 -2.60 9.32 0.97
N PHE A 6 -1.70 8.50 1.51
CA PHE A 6 -1.90 7.65 2.69
C PHE A 6 -0.85 7.94 3.75
N LYS A 7 -1.14 7.63 5.01
CA LYS A 7 -0.21 7.75 6.14
C LYS A 7 0.03 6.40 6.82
N VAL A 8 1.12 6.33 7.59
CA VAL A 8 1.40 5.15 8.43
C VAL A 8 0.24 4.90 9.39
N GLY A 9 -0.21 3.65 9.47
CA GLY A 9 -1.38 3.22 10.24
C GLY A 9 -2.67 3.12 9.43
N ASP A 10 -2.75 3.70 8.23
CA ASP A 10 -3.95 3.58 7.40
C ASP A 10 -4.14 2.12 6.95
N THR A 11 -5.39 1.66 6.96
CA THR A 11 -5.78 0.40 6.34
C THR A 11 -6.22 0.66 4.91
N VAL A 12 -5.59 -0.05 3.97
CA VAL A 12 -5.81 0.10 2.54
C VAL A 12 -6.21 -1.22 1.92
N ARG A 13 -6.98 -1.16 0.83
CA ARG A 13 -7.37 -2.32 0.02
C ARG A 13 -6.70 -2.25 -1.34
N LEU A 14 -6.19 -3.39 -1.83
CA LEU A 14 -5.62 -3.47 -3.17
C LEU A 14 -6.68 -3.46 -4.27
N LEU A 15 -6.47 -2.61 -5.27
CA LEU A 15 -7.32 -2.49 -6.46
C LEU A 15 -6.99 -3.53 -7.53
N ARG A 16 -5.78 -4.11 -7.50
CA ARG A 16 -5.31 -5.14 -8.43
C ARG A 16 -4.40 -6.17 -7.74
N ASN A 17 -4.05 -7.24 -8.46
CA ASN A 17 -3.05 -8.20 -7.99
C ASN A 17 -1.66 -7.54 -8.01
N VAL A 18 -0.96 -7.55 -6.88
CA VAL A 18 0.43 -7.08 -6.77
C VAL A 18 1.35 -8.29 -6.74
N ARG A 19 2.36 -8.31 -7.61
CA ARG A 19 3.33 -9.41 -7.74
C ARG A 19 4.74 -8.92 -7.38
N PRO A 20 5.16 -9.03 -6.12
CA PRO A 20 6.53 -8.73 -5.74
C PRO A 20 7.47 -9.75 -6.37
N ILE A 21 8.69 -9.34 -6.73
CA ILE A 21 9.72 -10.26 -7.19
C ILE A 21 10.11 -11.19 -6.01
N TYR A 22 10.18 -12.49 -6.25
CA TYR A 22 10.53 -13.52 -5.25
C TYR A 22 9.54 -13.68 -4.08
N GLN A 23 8.31 -13.17 -4.19
CA GLN A 23 7.25 -13.46 -3.22
C GLN A 23 5.95 -13.85 -3.92
N GLU A 24 5.06 -14.53 -3.19
CA GLU A 24 3.75 -14.87 -3.73
C GLU A 24 2.93 -13.61 -4.08
N PRO A 25 2.06 -13.64 -5.10
CA PRO A 25 1.16 -12.52 -5.36
C PRO A 25 0.29 -12.17 -4.15
N VAL A 26 -0.03 -10.89 -3.96
CA VAL A 26 -1.16 -10.48 -3.10
C VAL A 26 -2.32 -10.11 -4.01
N THR A 27 -3.47 -10.69 -3.71
CA THR A 27 -4.65 -10.62 -4.56
C THR A 27 -5.37 -9.28 -4.44
N ARG A 28 -6.07 -8.89 -5.52
CA ARG A 28 -7.04 -7.81 -5.50
C ARG A 28 -8.03 -8.00 -4.35
N GLY A 29 -8.35 -6.91 -3.65
CA GLY A 29 -9.28 -6.90 -2.52
C GLY A 29 -8.64 -7.25 -1.17
N SER A 30 -7.38 -7.73 -1.14
CA SER A 30 -6.64 -7.90 0.10
C SER A 30 -6.46 -6.56 0.81
N GLN A 31 -6.63 -6.57 2.14
CA GLN A 31 -6.44 -5.41 3.00
C GLN A 31 -5.10 -5.51 3.72
N GLY A 32 -4.44 -4.37 3.90
CA GLY A 32 -3.18 -4.27 4.62
C GLY A 32 -3.01 -2.92 5.27
N THR A 33 -2.03 -2.82 6.16
CA THR A 33 -1.75 -1.58 6.90
C THR A 33 -0.50 -0.91 6.34
N VAL A 34 -0.57 0.40 6.08
CA VAL A 34 0.60 1.19 5.68
C VAL A 34 1.57 1.27 6.85
N ILE A 35 2.81 0.82 6.66
CA ILE A 35 3.85 0.82 7.70
C ILE A 35 5.00 1.77 7.39
N SER A 36 5.13 2.22 6.14
CA SER A 36 6.13 3.21 5.74
C SER A 36 5.68 3.94 4.47
N VAL A 37 6.04 5.22 4.38
CA VAL A 37 5.88 6.05 3.19
C VAL A 37 7.27 6.40 2.70
N ALA A 38 7.71 5.78 1.60
CA ALA A 38 9.00 6.03 0.99
C ALA A 38 8.81 6.98 -0.20
N ASP A 39 9.43 8.16 -0.11
CA ASP A 39 9.55 9.05 -1.25
C ASP A 39 10.82 8.65 -2.02
N GLU A 40 10.68 7.90 -3.11
CA GLU A 40 11.81 7.70 -4.03
C GLU A 40 11.95 8.97 -4.87
N SER A 41 12.68 9.94 -4.29
CA SER A 41 12.98 11.24 -4.90
C SER A 41 13.67 11.14 -6.27
N GLN A 42 14.22 9.98 -6.63
CA GLN A 42 14.80 9.72 -7.95
C GLN A 42 13.77 9.45 -9.04
N TYR A 43 12.57 8.96 -8.70
CA TYR A 43 11.52 8.62 -9.67
C TYR A 43 10.25 9.46 -9.52
N ASN A 44 10.24 10.41 -8.57
CA ASN A 44 9.09 11.25 -8.26
C ASN A 44 7.82 10.41 -7.98
N ARG A 45 8.01 9.19 -7.46
CA ARG A 45 6.96 8.24 -7.15
C ARG A 45 7.04 7.89 -5.68
N THR A 46 5.96 8.19 -4.97
CA THR A 46 5.78 7.76 -3.59
C THR A 46 5.43 6.28 -3.60
N HIS A 47 6.29 5.46 -2.99
CA HIS A 47 6.01 4.05 -2.74
C HIS A 47 5.56 3.87 -1.30
N TYR A 48 4.57 3.03 -1.09
CA TYR A 48 4.05 2.69 0.23
C TYR A 48 4.49 1.28 0.59
N LYS A 49 5.11 1.11 1.76
CA LYS A 49 5.29 -0.24 2.31
C LYS A 49 4.03 -0.61 3.08
N VAL A 50 3.35 -1.65 2.62
CA VAL A 50 2.09 -2.13 3.20
C VAL A 50 2.28 -3.54 3.73
N ARG A 51 1.78 -3.79 4.94
CA ARG A 51 1.80 -5.09 5.57
C ARG A 51 0.50 -5.85 5.30
N PHE A 52 0.62 -7.02 4.67
CA PHE A 52 -0.47 -7.97 4.44
C PHE A 52 -0.18 -9.25 5.23
N GLY A 53 -0.80 -9.41 6.41
CA GLY A 53 -0.46 -10.50 7.33
C GLY A 53 1.01 -10.42 7.78
N SER A 54 1.80 -11.47 7.54
CA SER A 54 3.24 -11.51 7.85
C SER A 54 4.13 -10.90 6.77
N ARG A 55 3.57 -10.37 5.69
CA ARG A 55 4.30 -9.96 4.48
C ARG A 55 4.33 -8.45 4.34
N GLU A 56 5.44 -7.90 3.87
CA GLU A 56 5.59 -6.47 3.61
C GLU A 56 5.91 -6.26 2.14
N ILE A 57 5.13 -5.41 1.48
CA ILE A 57 5.18 -5.22 0.03
C ILE A 57 5.17 -3.73 -0.29
N SER A 58 5.98 -3.34 -1.28
CA SER A 58 5.92 -2.00 -1.86
C SER A 58 4.75 -1.92 -2.83
N VAL A 59 3.86 -0.95 -2.61
CA VAL A 59 2.65 -0.73 -3.39
C VAL A 59 2.59 0.74 -3.81
N LEU A 60 2.09 0.97 -5.02
CA LEU A 60 1.87 2.31 -5.55
C LEU A 60 0.52 2.88 -5.07
N PRO A 61 0.39 4.20 -4.89
CA PRO A 61 -0.85 4.83 -4.43
C PRO A 61 -2.04 4.51 -5.35
N GLU A 62 -1.85 4.46 -6.67
CA GLU A 62 -2.90 4.13 -7.64
C GLU A 62 -3.42 2.69 -7.55
N ASP A 63 -2.72 1.81 -6.82
CA ASP A 63 -3.10 0.41 -6.62
C ASP A 63 -3.88 0.19 -5.33
N MET A 64 -4.17 1.26 -4.60
CA MET A 64 -4.74 1.22 -3.27
C MET A 64 -5.92 2.17 -3.14
N GLU A 65 -6.84 1.81 -2.26
CA GLU A 65 -7.89 2.71 -1.78
C GLU A 65 -8.01 2.60 -0.26
N PRO A 66 -8.47 3.67 0.44
CA PRO A 66 -8.68 3.59 1.87
C PRO A 66 -9.83 2.63 2.16
N VAL A 67 -9.65 1.77 3.16
CA VAL A 67 -10.78 1.04 3.75
C VAL A 67 -11.46 2.02 4.69
N ALA A 68 -12.65 2.51 4.30
CA ALA A 68 -13.46 3.30 5.21
C ALA A 68 -13.74 2.46 6.46
N GLU A 69 -13.35 2.95 7.64
CA GLU A 69 -13.85 2.39 8.89
C GLU A 69 -15.38 2.53 8.84
N VAL A 70 -16.07 1.40 8.76
CA VAL A 70 -17.51 1.36 9.00
C VAL A 70 -17.67 1.81 10.44
N LYS A 71 -18.09 3.07 10.65
CA LYS A 71 -18.49 3.55 11.98
C LYS A 71 -19.58 2.60 12.46
N GLN A 72 -19.26 1.81 13.48
CA GLN A 72 -20.25 1.08 14.26
C GLN A 72 -21.10 2.05 15.07
#